data_AF-A0A7X6XC88-F1
#
_entry.id   AF-A0A7X6XC88-F1
#
_cell.length_a   1.000
_cell.length_b   1.000
_cell.length_c   1.000
_cell.angle_alpha   90.00
_cell.angle_beta   90.00
_cell.angle_gamma   90.00
#
_symmetry.space_group_name_H-M   'P 1'
#
loop_
_entity.id
_entity.type
_entity.pdbx_description
1 polymer ?
#
loop_
_entity_poly.entity_id
_entity_poly.type
_entity_poly.pdbx_seq_one_letter_code
_entity_poly.pdbx_strand_id
1 'polypeptide(L)'
;MTRKRIKISPVLIAINLLILILIVVFYTTRLVKYYVAENGNDDKDAKILLVDKIIKKQSYVDLTTGLIFDEEKNIYRYKGQVEDNYLLYSGILYRVIAIDNENNIRLVSDKSLTLMYSGLENGFEKSYINKWLNLSDEKHSGIFENTMYEKNDLLSYTYMCDDTIEDLLEITCNENNNEYKITTLSLYDYFEAGGKESYLNNGEAFYLNTLNTEKNNYYISAEGEVGINDKTTKIYGLRPVITINSNALLIDGKGTKDNPYIIEKHDISTLKDLYIGDIIKLSDQNFKVLELLDDKIKVVSVDAITNGENKIEQQFDKSSNRYSAKNSIGTYLNGTYFKSLEESKYIVNSPWYILMPSISDLDYASKYNDKVNANIGMLSISDLFIGDVYNVFTITGGMESSNIINVINEEGKVFGDLVTKKYNVRPSFYLKSNVSITSGKGTIAEPYVLGEINEEKE
;
A
#
# COMPACT_ATOMS: atom_id res chain seq x y z
N MET A 1 65.92 16.36 -63.51
CA MET A 1 64.92 16.66 -62.47
C MET A 1 63.65 15.87 -62.75
N THR A 2 63.39 14.81 -62.00
CA THR A 2 62.20 13.96 -62.12
C THR A 2 61.06 14.54 -61.28
N ARG A 3 60.00 15.07 -61.92
CA ARG A 3 58.74 15.45 -61.25
C ARG A 3 57.97 14.17 -60.88
N LYS A 4 57.97 13.80 -59.59
CA LYS A 4 57.06 12.76 -59.07
C LYS A 4 55.61 13.24 -59.20
N ARG A 5 54.80 12.55 -60.03
CA ARG A 5 53.34 12.69 -60.01
C ARG A 5 52.79 12.05 -58.74
N ILE A 6 52.18 12.85 -57.88
CA ILE A 6 51.48 12.36 -56.68
C ILE A 6 50.28 11.54 -57.15
N LYS A 7 50.18 10.28 -56.72
CA LYS A 7 48.99 9.46 -56.95
C LYS A 7 47.85 10.09 -56.13
N ILE A 8 46.74 10.43 -56.77
CA ILE A 8 45.62 11.17 -56.17
C ILE A 8 44.80 10.27 -55.20
N SER A 9 44.78 8.94 -55.41
CA SER A 9 44.02 8.00 -54.55
C SER A 9 44.45 7.96 -53.07
N PRO A 10 45.76 7.86 -52.71
CA PRO A 10 46.20 7.93 -51.31
C PRO A 10 45.79 9.22 -50.59
N VAL A 11 45.76 10.34 -51.32
CA VAL A 11 45.41 11.66 -50.76
C VAL A 11 43.92 11.73 -50.44
N LEU A 12 43.06 11.23 -51.32
CA LEU A 12 41.60 11.13 -51.07
C LEU A 12 41.25 10.20 -49.90
N ILE A 13 41.94 9.06 -49.78
CA ILE A 13 41.75 8.12 -48.67
C ILE A 13 42.14 8.80 -47.34
N ALA A 14 43.26 9.53 -47.31
CA ALA A 14 43.70 10.27 -46.13
C ALA A 14 42.70 11.38 -45.73
N ILE A 15 42.13 12.10 -46.71
CA ILE A 15 41.11 13.13 -46.47
C ILE A 15 39.82 12.51 -45.89
N ASN A 16 39.34 11.40 -46.44
CA ASN A 16 38.15 10.73 -45.92
C ASN A 16 38.37 10.20 -44.48
N LEU A 17 39.54 9.63 -44.20
CA LEU A 17 39.92 9.23 -42.83
C LEU A 17 39.95 10.42 -41.87
N LEU A 18 40.49 11.56 -42.31
CA LEU A 18 40.51 12.79 -41.51
C LEU A 18 39.09 13.28 -41.18
N ILE A 19 38.19 13.28 -42.15
CA ILE A 19 36.78 13.66 -41.95
C ILE A 19 36.10 12.71 -40.95
N LEU A 20 36.33 11.40 -41.07
CA LEU A 20 35.77 10.41 -40.16
C LEU A 20 36.28 10.59 -38.72
N ILE A 21 37.57 10.88 -38.55
CA ILE A 21 38.16 11.19 -37.25
C ILE A 21 37.55 12.48 -36.67
N LEU A 22 37.36 13.52 -37.48
CA LEU A 22 36.74 14.77 -37.02
C LEU A 22 35.30 14.55 -36.56
N ILE A 23 34.53 13.72 -37.27
CA ILE A 23 33.18 13.32 -36.88
C ILE A 23 33.22 12.57 -35.54
N VAL A 24 34.07 11.56 -35.40
CA VAL A 24 34.21 10.80 -34.14
C VAL A 24 34.59 11.73 -33.00
N VAL A 25 35.61 12.58 -33.16
CA VAL A 25 36.03 13.53 -32.12
C VAL A 25 34.91 14.49 -31.74
N PHE A 26 34.15 15.01 -32.72
CA PHE A 26 33.01 15.89 -32.47
C PHE A 26 31.92 15.19 -31.63
N TYR A 27 31.56 13.96 -31.99
CA TYR A 27 30.54 13.21 -31.24
C TYR A 27 31.05 12.74 -29.88
N THR A 28 32.32 12.33 -29.75
CA THR A 28 32.92 11.95 -28.46
C THR A 28 33.03 13.14 -27.52
N THR A 29 33.48 14.31 -27.98
CA THR A 29 33.53 15.52 -27.14
C THR A 29 32.13 15.99 -26.73
N ARG A 30 31.15 15.88 -27.62
CA ARG A 30 29.75 16.15 -27.30
C ARG A 30 29.22 15.18 -26.25
N LEU A 31 29.47 13.89 -26.41
CA LEU A 31 29.10 12.85 -25.44
C LEU A 31 29.73 13.09 -24.07
N VAL A 32 31.04 13.36 -24.00
CA VAL A 32 31.72 13.67 -22.75
C VAL A 32 31.17 14.95 -22.12
N LYS A 33 30.90 16.00 -22.90
CA LYS A 33 30.31 17.24 -22.40
C LYS A 33 28.95 17.01 -21.75
N TYR A 34 28.07 16.21 -22.37
CA TYR A 34 26.78 15.88 -21.78
C TYR A 34 26.92 14.95 -20.58
N TYR A 35 27.79 13.95 -20.65
CA TYR A 35 28.09 13.06 -19.53
C TYR A 35 28.59 13.83 -18.30
N VAL A 36 29.48 14.82 -18.47
CA VAL A 36 29.98 15.67 -17.39
C VAL A 36 28.92 16.68 -16.94
N ALA A 37 28.08 17.22 -17.82
CA ALA A 37 26.96 18.09 -17.41
C ALA A 37 25.92 17.32 -16.58
N GLU A 38 25.75 16.03 -16.85
CA GLU A 38 24.76 15.17 -16.20
C GLU A 38 25.28 14.50 -14.92
N ASN A 39 26.58 14.20 -14.84
CA ASN A 39 27.21 13.50 -13.71
C ASN A 39 28.28 14.31 -12.96
N GLY A 40 28.65 15.52 -13.43
CA GLY A 40 29.78 16.30 -12.90
C GLY A 40 29.43 17.27 -11.77
N ASN A 41 28.14 17.44 -11.46
CA ASN A 41 27.68 18.21 -10.32
C ASN A 41 27.10 17.27 -9.26
N ASP A 42 27.97 16.48 -8.63
CA ASP A 42 27.69 15.91 -7.30
C ASP A 42 27.85 17.04 -6.26
N ASP A 43 26.96 18.03 -6.33
CA ASP A 43 26.69 18.88 -5.18
C ASP A 43 25.93 17.99 -4.19
N LYS A 44 26.62 17.53 -3.15
CA LYS A 44 26.05 16.65 -2.13
C LYS A 44 24.87 17.25 -1.37
N ASP A 45 24.61 18.55 -1.55
CA ASP A 45 23.51 19.31 -0.97
C ASP A 45 22.46 19.79 -2.00
N ALA A 46 22.56 19.38 -3.27
CA ALA A 46 21.55 19.72 -4.26
C ALA A 46 20.25 18.95 -3.96
N LYS A 47 19.20 19.69 -3.57
CA LYS A 47 17.85 19.15 -3.41
C LYS A 47 17.34 18.62 -4.75
N ILE A 48 17.20 17.29 -4.86
CA ILE A 48 16.68 16.63 -6.06
C ILE A 48 15.16 16.46 -5.89
N LEU A 49 14.38 16.94 -6.85
CA LEU A 49 12.95 16.65 -6.90
C LEU A 49 12.74 15.19 -7.28
N LEU A 50 11.76 14.54 -6.64
CA LEU A 50 11.42 13.15 -6.94
C LEU A 50 11.02 12.98 -8.41
N VAL A 51 10.20 13.91 -8.93
CA VAL A 51 9.71 13.85 -10.31
C VAL A 51 10.85 13.87 -11.35
N ASP A 52 11.86 14.71 -11.13
CA ASP A 52 13.04 14.77 -12.00
C ASP A 52 13.82 13.46 -12.02
N LYS A 53 13.84 12.73 -10.89
CA LYS A 53 14.47 11.42 -10.81
C LYS A 53 13.69 10.37 -11.58
N ILE A 54 12.36 10.39 -11.51
CA ILE A 54 11.49 9.40 -12.15
C ILE A 54 11.47 9.60 -13.66
N ILE A 55 11.28 10.83 -14.15
CA ILE A 55 11.18 11.13 -15.61
C ILE A 55 12.44 10.71 -16.37
N LYS A 56 13.63 10.76 -15.73
CA LYS A 56 14.90 10.26 -16.32
C LYS A 56 14.87 8.77 -16.69
N LYS A 57 13.93 8.01 -16.15
CA LYS A 57 13.71 6.58 -16.46
C LYS A 57 12.70 6.36 -17.59
N GLN A 58 12.30 7.40 -18.30
CA GLN A 58 11.43 7.28 -19.47
C GLN A 58 11.99 6.25 -20.46
N SER A 59 11.12 5.33 -20.89
CA SER A 59 11.43 4.42 -21.98
C SER A 59 11.21 5.11 -23.32
N TYR A 60 12.23 5.06 -24.19
CA TYR A 60 12.17 5.55 -25.57
C TYR A 60 12.18 4.43 -26.60
N VAL A 61 12.44 3.18 -26.17
CA VAL A 61 12.67 2.04 -27.06
C VAL A 61 11.49 1.09 -27.06
N ASP A 62 11.00 0.74 -25.87
CA ASP A 62 9.82 -0.11 -25.70
C ASP A 62 8.69 0.73 -25.12
N LEU A 63 7.65 0.96 -25.93
CA LEU A 63 6.48 1.75 -25.52
C LEU A 63 5.40 0.91 -24.84
N THR A 64 5.63 -0.39 -24.66
CA THR A 64 4.71 -1.32 -24.01
C THR A 64 5.04 -1.57 -22.54
N THR A 65 6.26 -1.21 -22.10
CA THR A 65 6.71 -1.37 -20.73
C THR A 65 7.58 -0.22 -20.25
N GLY A 66 7.55 0.07 -18.95
CA GLY A 66 8.30 1.17 -18.34
C GLY A 66 7.49 2.46 -18.24
N LEU A 67 8.18 3.57 -18.00
CA LEU A 67 7.59 4.90 -17.94
C LEU A 67 7.45 5.47 -19.37
N ILE A 68 6.22 5.62 -19.84
CA ILE A 68 5.91 6.09 -21.19
C ILE A 68 5.30 7.49 -21.13
N PHE A 69 5.71 8.37 -22.05
CA PHE A 69 5.08 9.67 -22.22
C PHE A 69 3.89 9.57 -23.18
N ASP A 70 2.70 9.96 -22.72
CA ASP A 70 1.48 10.09 -23.52
C ASP A 70 1.43 11.52 -24.08
N GLU A 71 1.75 11.67 -25.36
CA GLU A 71 1.80 12.99 -26.03
C GLU A 71 0.43 13.66 -26.12
N GLU A 72 -0.65 12.90 -26.24
CA GLU A 72 -2.00 13.45 -26.39
C GLU A 72 -2.49 14.07 -25.08
N LYS A 73 -2.20 13.42 -23.96
CA LYS A 73 -2.58 13.89 -22.63
C LYS A 73 -1.51 14.74 -21.94
N ASN A 74 -0.29 14.78 -22.49
CA ASN A 74 0.88 15.45 -21.91
C ASN A 74 1.16 14.97 -20.46
N ILE A 75 1.19 13.65 -20.28
CA ILE A 75 1.46 12.98 -18.99
C ILE A 75 2.46 11.85 -19.16
N TYR A 76 3.07 11.39 -18.07
CA TYR A 76 3.81 10.12 -18.05
C TYR A 76 2.98 9.04 -17.38
N ARG A 77 3.09 7.80 -17.84
CA ARG A 77 2.40 6.63 -17.26
C ARG A 77 3.29 5.40 -17.27
N TYR A 78 3.29 4.67 -16.16
CA TYR A 78 3.91 3.35 -16.11
C TYR A 78 3.01 2.31 -16.78
N LYS A 79 3.60 1.52 -17.69
CA LYS A 79 2.94 0.40 -18.41
C LYS A 79 3.73 -0.91 -18.27
N GLY A 80 3.07 -2.03 -18.49
CA GLY A 80 3.67 -3.37 -18.51
C GLY A 80 4.16 -3.84 -17.15
N GLN A 81 5.05 -4.83 -17.12
CA GLN A 81 5.73 -5.24 -15.90
C GLN A 81 6.94 -4.34 -15.66
N VAL A 82 7.00 -3.72 -14.49
CA VAL A 82 8.06 -2.78 -14.10
C VAL A 82 8.49 -3.05 -12.66
N GLU A 83 9.77 -2.89 -12.36
CA GLU A 83 10.33 -3.22 -11.03
C GLU A 83 10.89 -2.00 -10.30
N ASP A 84 10.80 -0.81 -10.92
CA ASP A 84 11.59 0.36 -10.52
C ASP A 84 10.75 1.64 -10.30
N ASN A 85 9.46 1.45 -10.01
CA ASN A 85 8.46 2.46 -9.69
C ASN A 85 7.89 2.36 -8.27
N TYR A 86 8.68 1.88 -7.30
CA TYR A 86 8.29 1.80 -5.90
C TYR A 86 8.60 3.08 -5.11
N LEU A 87 7.69 3.46 -4.22
CA LEU A 87 7.87 4.58 -3.28
C LEU A 87 7.38 4.16 -1.89
N LEU A 88 8.15 4.44 -0.84
CA LEU A 88 7.77 4.22 0.55
C LEU A 88 7.39 5.57 1.17
N TYR A 89 6.16 5.66 1.69
CA TYR A 89 5.64 6.87 2.31
C TYR A 89 4.72 6.50 3.46
N SER A 90 4.95 7.10 4.64
CA SER A 90 4.20 6.82 5.87
C SER A 90 4.16 5.31 6.22
N GLY A 91 5.26 4.61 5.97
CA GLY A 91 5.39 3.16 6.17
C GLY A 91 4.64 2.26 5.17
N ILE A 92 3.94 2.84 4.20
CA ILE A 92 3.22 2.10 3.15
C ILE A 92 4.03 2.09 1.86
N LEU A 93 4.16 0.91 1.25
CA LEU A 93 4.79 0.75 -0.06
C LEU A 93 3.78 1.00 -1.17
N TYR A 94 4.13 1.92 -2.07
CA TYR A 94 3.35 2.32 -3.22
C TYR A 94 4.08 2.03 -4.54
N ARG A 95 3.30 2.09 -5.62
CA ARG A 95 3.69 1.96 -7.03
C ARG A 95 3.30 3.22 -7.76
N VAL A 96 4.22 3.85 -8.49
CA VAL A 96 3.91 5.01 -9.32
C VAL A 96 3.06 4.58 -10.51
N ILE A 97 1.92 5.25 -10.68
CA ILE A 97 0.98 5.04 -11.79
C ILE A 97 1.29 6.00 -12.93
N ALA A 98 1.32 7.29 -12.61
CA ALA A 98 1.41 8.35 -13.58
C ALA A 98 2.04 9.61 -12.98
N ILE A 99 2.53 10.48 -13.85
CA ILE A 99 2.96 11.84 -13.53
C ILE A 99 2.13 12.76 -14.41
N ASP A 100 1.37 13.67 -13.78
CA ASP A 100 0.51 14.58 -14.52
C ASP A 100 1.30 15.74 -15.16
N ASN A 101 0.59 16.61 -15.89
CA ASN A 101 1.15 17.78 -16.56
C ASN A 101 1.67 18.87 -15.58
N GLU A 102 1.29 18.79 -14.31
CA GLU A 102 1.75 19.66 -13.22
C GLU A 102 2.89 19.02 -12.42
N ASN A 103 3.42 17.88 -12.90
CA ASN A 103 4.47 17.09 -12.29
C ASN A 103 4.10 16.45 -10.94
N ASN A 104 2.81 16.37 -10.59
CA ASN A 104 2.38 15.59 -9.44
C ASN A 104 2.43 14.10 -9.78
N ILE A 105 2.73 13.27 -8.79
CA ILE A 105 3.03 11.86 -8.95
C ILE A 105 1.89 11.06 -8.32
N ARG A 106 1.10 10.38 -9.16
CA ARG A 106 0.00 9.53 -8.70
C ARG A 106 0.53 8.12 -8.39
N LEU A 107 0.16 7.62 -7.23
CA LEU A 107 0.67 6.39 -6.64
C LEU A 107 -0.49 5.48 -6.21
N VAL A 108 -0.31 4.17 -6.27
CA VAL A 108 -1.22 3.18 -5.68
C VAL A 108 -0.47 2.28 -4.72
N SER A 109 -1.07 1.92 -3.60
CA SER A 109 -0.49 0.90 -2.70
C SER A 109 -0.12 -0.39 -3.46
N ASP A 110 1.06 -0.97 -3.16
CA ASP A 110 1.55 -2.22 -3.78
C ASP A 110 0.59 -3.39 -3.53
N LYS A 111 0.01 -3.42 -2.33
CA LYS A 111 -0.92 -4.43 -1.84
C LYS A 111 -2.18 -3.79 -1.28
N SER A 112 -3.26 -4.56 -1.25
CA SER A 112 -4.51 -4.17 -0.62
C SER A 112 -4.28 -3.95 0.86
N LEU A 113 -4.63 -2.77 1.38
CA LEU A 113 -4.37 -2.42 2.77
C LEU A 113 -5.48 -2.88 3.71
N THR A 114 -6.66 -3.19 3.19
CA THR A 114 -7.76 -3.74 3.98
C THR A 114 -8.70 -4.58 3.13
N LEU A 115 -9.60 -5.30 3.80
CA LEU A 115 -10.71 -6.07 3.23
C LEU A 115 -12.00 -5.51 3.82
N MET A 116 -12.91 -5.00 2.99
CA MET A 116 -14.16 -4.39 3.44
C MET A 116 -15.28 -4.49 2.40
N TYR A 117 -16.51 -4.16 2.78
CA TYR A 117 -17.57 -3.88 1.81
C TYR A 117 -17.34 -2.50 1.18
N SER A 118 -17.64 -2.35 -0.11
CA SER A 118 -17.31 -1.13 -0.85
C SER A 118 -18.31 0.01 -0.64
N GLY A 119 -19.61 -0.27 -0.77
CA GLY A 119 -20.66 0.74 -0.86
C GLY A 119 -20.64 1.55 -2.17
N LEU A 120 -19.85 1.10 -3.17
CA LEU A 120 -19.62 1.83 -4.43
C LEU A 120 -20.84 1.89 -5.34
N GLU A 121 -21.83 1.03 -5.15
CA GLU A 121 -23.11 1.07 -5.87
C GLU A 121 -23.86 2.40 -5.70
N ASN A 122 -23.50 3.18 -4.66
CA ASN A 122 -24.03 4.50 -4.38
C ASN A 122 -23.15 5.65 -4.94
N GLY A 123 -22.10 5.32 -5.71
CA GLY A 123 -21.05 6.22 -6.16
C GLY A 123 -19.90 6.35 -5.14
N PHE A 124 -18.74 6.83 -5.58
CA PHE A 124 -17.55 6.96 -4.73
C PHE A 124 -17.81 7.87 -3.52
N GLU A 125 -18.40 9.06 -3.74
CA GLU A 125 -18.70 10.04 -2.69
C GLU A 125 -19.38 9.43 -1.44
N LYS A 126 -20.39 8.58 -1.68
CA LYS A 126 -21.25 7.99 -0.63
C LYS A 126 -20.79 6.59 -0.21
N SER A 127 -19.68 6.12 -0.75
CA SER A 127 -19.18 4.77 -0.50
C SER A 127 -18.53 4.66 0.88
N TYR A 128 -18.54 3.45 1.44
CA TYR A 128 -17.80 3.13 2.65
C TYR A 128 -16.29 3.26 2.43
N ILE A 129 -15.83 3.03 1.19
CA ILE A 129 -14.44 3.25 0.77
C ILE A 129 -14.05 4.71 0.95
N ASN A 130 -14.81 5.67 0.41
CA ASN A 130 -14.48 7.09 0.54
C ASN A 130 -14.44 7.51 2.02
N LYS A 131 -15.43 7.08 2.82
CA LYS A 131 -15.47 7.32 4.26
C LYS A 131 -14.25 6.77 4.99
N TRP A 132 -13.81 5.55 4.64
CA TRP A 132 -12.63 4.92 5.24
C TRP A 132 -11.32 5.61 4.81
N LEU A 133 -11.23 6.01 3.54
CA LEU A 133 -10.06 6.66 2.97
C LEU A 133 -9.88 8.10 3.47
N ASN A 134 -10.88 8.96 3.26
CA ASN A 134 -10.78 10.41 3.40
C ASN A 134 -11.44 10.90 4.69
N LEU A 135 -10.83 11.93 5.29
CA LEU A 135 -11.38 12.63 6.43
C LEU A 135 -12.59 13.47 6.02
N SER A 136 -13.67 13.39 6.81
CA SER A 136 -14.88 14.20 6.64
C SER A 136 -15.50 14.55 8.00
N ASP A 137 -16.62 15.26 8.00
CA ASP A 137 -17.40 15.56 9.22
C ASP A 137 -18.10 14.32 9.81
N GLU A 138 -18.13 13.20 9.08
CA GLU A 138 -18.67 11.94 9.60
C GLU A 138 -17.76 11.33 10.68
N LYS A 139 -18.38 10.80 11.74
CA LYS A 139 -17.65 10.07 12.76
C LYS A 139 -16.98 8.83 12.16
N HIS A 140 -15.75 8.57 12.62
CA HIS A 140 -14.95 7.42 12.19
C HIS A 140 -14.59 7.43 10.69
N SER A 141 -14.61 8.59 10.05
CA SER A 141 -14.06 8.81 8.71
C SER A 141 -12.53 8.97 8.75
N GLY A 142 -11.89 8.89 7.59
CA GLY A 142 -10.46 9.17 7.42
C GLY A 142 -9.56 8.20 8.18
N ILE A 143 -9.98 6.95 8.35
CA ILE A 143 -9.17 5.90 9.00
C ILE A 143 -7.80 5.83 8.34
N PHE A 144 -7.75 5.89 7.00
CA PHE A 144 -6.50 5.84 6.27
C PHE A 144 -5.79 7.20 6.15
N GLU A 145 -6.48 8.30 5.84
CA GLU A 145 -5.85 9.63 5.77
C GLU A 145 -5.16 10.03 7.09
N ASN A 146 -5.65 9.57 8.24
CA ASN A 146 -5.04 9.84 9.54
C ASN A 146 -3.73 9.07 9.79
N THR A 147 -3.39 8.11 8.94
CA THR A 147 -2.12 7.38 9.00
C THR A 147 -0.95 8.10 8.31
N MET A 148 -1.23 9.15 7.54
CA MET A 148 -0.25 9.77 6.65
C MET A 148 0.49 10.92 7.32
N TYR A 149 1.82 10.82 7.32
CA TYR A 149 2.74 11.82 7.84
C TYR A 149 2.89 12.99 6.88
N GLU A 150 2.97 14.23 7.39
CA GLU A 150 3.14 15.44 6.55
C GLU A 150 2.13 15.57 5.39
N LYS A 151 0.94 14.98 5.53
CA LYS A 151 -0.04 14.89 4.45
C LYS A 151 -0.47 16.23 3.84
N ASN A 152 -0.42 17.31 4.61
CA ASN A 152 -0.78 18.65 4.10
C ASN A 152 0.31 19.26 3.23
N ASP A 153 1.57 18.84 3.42
CA ASP A 153 2.73 19.37 2.71
C ASP A 153 3.15 18.48 1.55
N LEU A 154 2.79 17.19 1.56
CA LEU A 154 3.20 16.21 0.54
C LEU A 154 2.06 15.77 -0.40
N LEU A 155 0.80 15.79 0.05
CA LEU A 155 -0.31 15.32 -0.78
C LEU A 155 -1.03 16.45 -1.50
N SER A 156 -1.44 16.14 -2.73
CA SER A 156 -2.41 16.91 -3.50
C SER A 156 -3.74 16.17 -3.57
N TYR A 157 -4.77 16.84 -4.07
CA TYR A 157 -5.98 16.15 -4.52
C TYR A 157 -5.65 15.16 -5.63
N THR A 158 -6.28 14.00 -5.57
CA THR A 158 -6.00 12.86 -6.44
C THR A 158 -7.01 12.79 -7.56
N TYR A 159 -6.49 12.64 -8.77
CA TYR A 159 -7.32 12.38 -9.94
C TYR A 159 -8.01 11.03 -9.86
N MET A 160 -9.30 11.04 -10.16
CA MET A 160 -10.15 9.86 -10.28
C MET A 160 -10.93 9.89 -11.59
N CYS A 161 -11.03 8.74 -12.25
CA CYS A 161 -11.89 8.56 -13.40
C CYS A 161 -13.31 8.21 -12.96
N ASP A 162 -14.30 9.00 -13.38
CA ASP A 162 -15.71 8.81 -13.00
C ASP A 162 -16.59 8.28 -14.16
N ASP A 163 -15.98 7.95 -15.30
CA ASP A 163 -16.67 7.31 -16.42
C ASP A 163 -17.43 6.05 -15.95
N THR A 164 -18.65 5.94 -16.45
CA THR A 164 -19.43 4.69 -16.38
C THR A 164 -19.10 3.84 -17.61
N ILE A 165 -18.68 2.59 -17.41
CA ILE A 165 -18.20 1.71 -18.47
C ILE A 165 -19.07 0.45 -18.56
N GLU A 166 -19.71 0.24 -19.70
CA GLU A 166 -20.47 -0.98 -19.99
C GLU A 166 -19.71 -1.93 -20.93
N ASP A 167 -19.02 -1.38 -21.94
CA ASP A 167 -18.25 -2.16 -22.91
C ASP A 167 -16.76 -2.14 -22.55
N LEU A 168 -16.21 -3.32 -22.21
CA LEU A 168 -14.79 -3.49 -21.90
C LEU A 168 -13.89 -3.31 -23.14
N LEU A 169 -14.44 -3.22 -24.34
CA LEU A 169 -13.72 -2.86 -25.56
C LEU A 169 -13.53 -1.35 -25.72
N GLU A 170 -14.32 -0.54 -25.00
CA GLU A 170 -14.32 0.92 -25.08
C GLU A 170 -14.09 1.54 -23.69
N ILE A 171 -12.88 1.38 -23.15
CA ILE A 171 -12.49 1.93 -21.85
C ILE A 171 -11.93 3.35 -22.04
N THR A 172 -12.63 4.36 -21.52
CA THR A 172 -12.25 5.77 -21.60
C THR A 172 -12.08 6.42 -20.23
N CYS A 173 -11.67 7.69 -20.24
CA CYS A 173 -11.81 8.56 -19.09
C CYS A 173 -12.09 10.01 -19.50
N ASN A 174 -13.37 10.31 -19.75
CA ASN A 174 -13.83 11.63 -20.19
C ASN A 174 -14.32 12.48 -19.02
N GLU A 175 -14.96 11.86 -18.03
CA GLU A 175 -15.39 12.45 -16.77
C GLU A 175 -14.34 12.19 -15.69
N ASN A 176 -13.92 13.27 -15.04
CA ASN A 176 -12.91 13.21 -13.99
C ASN A 176 -13.38 13.94 -12.73
N ASN A 177 -12.79 13.54 -11.62
CA ASN A 177 -13.05 14.10 -10.31
C ASN A 177 -11.75 14.24 -9.54
N ASN A 178 -11.50 15.46 -9.05
CA ASN A 178 -10.29 15.82 -8.31
C ASN A 178 -10.66 16.41 -6.93
N GLU A 179 -11.80 16.01 -6.36
CA GLU A 179 -12.29 16.53 -5.07
C GLU A 179 -11.77 15.74 -3.85
N TYR A 180 -11.13 14.59 -4.08
CA TYR A 180 -10.68 13.70 -3.00
C TYR A 180 -9.16 13.66 -2.89
N LYS A 181 -8.62 13.63 -1.66
CA LYS A 181 -7.17 13.45 -1.45
C LYS A 181 -6.73 12.01 -1.74
N ILE A 182 -7.59 11.04 -1.44
CA ILE A 182 -7.28 9.62 -1.55
C ILE A 182 -8.43 8.93 -2.29
N THR A 183 -8.11 8.11 -3.28
CA THR A 183 -9.10 7.40 -4.11
C THR A 183 -8.75 5.91 -4.18
N THR A 184 -9.37 5.17 -5.11
CA THR A 184 -8.95 3.83 -5.50
C THR A 184 -8.78 3.79 -7.02
N LEU A 185 -8.18 2.72 -7.54
CA LEU A 185 -7.98 2.54 -8.98
C LEU A 185 -9.29 2.55 -9.75
N SER A 186 -9.24 3.10 -10.97
CA SER A 186 -10.28 2.94 -11.98
C SER A 186 -9.97 1.80 -12.95
N LEU A 187 -10.99 1.34 -13.67
CA LEU A 187 -10.81 0.41 -14.79
C LEU A 187 -9.92 1.01 -15.87
N TYR A 188 -10.03 2.33 -16.08
CA TYR A 188 -9.15 3.07 -16.99
C TYR A 188 -7.68 3.00 -16.56
N ASP A 189 -7.37 3.20 -15.28
CA ASP A 189 -6.00 3.08 -14.77
C ASP A 189 -5.43 1.68 -14.98
N TYR A 190 -6.23 0.64 -14.71
CA TYR A 190 -5.84 -0.75 -14.88
C TYR A 190 -5.59 -1.10 -16.36
N PHE A 191 -6.51 -0.71 -17.25
CA PHE A 191 -6.40 -0.90 -18.68
C PHE A 191 -5.15 -0.22 -19.25
N GLU A 192 -4.94 1.06 -18.93
CA GLU A 192 -3.82 1.85 -19.46
C GLU A 192 -2.45 1.35 -18.99
N ALA A 193 -2.37 0.73 -17.81
CA ALA A 193 -1.14 0.09 -17.35
C ALA A 193 -0.82 -1.20 -18.12
N GLY A 194 -1.78 -1.77 -18.85
CA GLY A 194 -1.63 -3.06 -19.57
C GLY A 194 -2.46 -4.20 -18.98
N GLY A 195 -3.42 -3.91 -18.09
CA GLY A 195 -4.34 -4.88 -17.51
C GLY A 195 -3.62 -5.96 -16.70
N LYS A 196 -4.04 -7.23 -16.89
CA LYS A 196 -3.51 -8.38 -16.14
C LYS A 196 -2.03 -8.66 -16.31
N GLU A 197 -1.46 -8.22 -17.44
CA GLU A 197 -0.03 -8.37 -17.74
C GLU A 197 0.80 -7.21 -17.17
N SER A 198 0.17 -6.25 -16.50
CA SER A 198 0.85 -5.09 -15.91
C SER A 198 1.21 -5.31 -14.45
N TYR A 199 2.08 -4.44 -13.94
CA TYR A 199 2.41 -4.40 -12.51
C TYR A 199 1.24 -4.07 -11.58
N LEU A 200 0.10 -3.61 -12.11
CA LEU A 200 -1.10 -3.37 -11.29
C LEU A 200 -1.80 -4.68 -10.92
N ASN A 201 -1.57 -5.77 -11.65
CA ASN A 201 -1.95 -7.10 -11.18
C ASN A 201 -0.98 -7.55 -10.08
N ASN A 202 -1.44 -7.51 -8.83
CA ASN A 202 -0.61 -7.83 -7.67
C ASN A 202 -0.96 -9.20 -7.03
N GLY A 203 -1.79 -10.00 -7.70
CA GLY A 203 -2.22 -11.31 -7.22
C GLY A 203 -3.34 -11.29 -6.17
N GLU A 204 -3.97 -10.14 -5.94
CA GLU A 204 -5.07 -9.98 -4.97
C GLU A 204 -6.36 -9.56 -5.66
N ALA A 205 -7.50 -9.91 -5.08
CA ALA A 205 -8.77 -9.41 -5.55
C ALA A 205 -9.09 -8.05 -4.92
N PHE A 206 -9.30 -7.00 -5.72
CA PHE A 206 -9.52 -5.63 -5.21
C PHE A 206 -10.55 -4.84 -6.02
N TYR A 207 -11.19 -3.87 -5.36
CA TYR A 207 -12.18 -3.00 -5.97
C TYR A 207 -11.57 -1.97 -6.94
N LEU A 208 -12.33 -1.68 -7.99
CA LEU A 208 -12.19 -0.48 -8.80
C LEU A 208 -13.35 0.48 -8.49
N ASN A 209 -13.14 1.80 -8.60
CA ASN A 209 -14.20 2.78 -8.40
C ASN A 209 -15.19 2.84 -9.57
N THR A 210 -14.77 2.41 -10.77
CA THR A 210 -15.59 2.41 -11.99
C THR A 210 -16.86 1.59 -11.82
N LEU A 211 -17.99 2.16 -12.27
CA LEU A 211 -19.29 1.52 -12.30
C LEU A 211 -19.71 1.17 -13.72
N ASN A 212 -20.56 0.16 -13.87
CA ASN A 212 -21.33 -0.06 -15.09
C ASN A 212 -22.67 0.71 -15.06
N THR A 213 -23.46 0.61 -16.13
CA THR A 213 -24.73 1.36 -16.23
C THR A 213 -25.78 0.92 -15.20
N GLU A 214 -25.65 -0.28 -14.66
CA GLU A 214 -26.48 -0.83 -13.58
C GLU A 214 -25.97 -0.45 -12.18
N LYS A 215 -24.92 0.37 -12.08
CA LYS A 215 -24.24 0.77 -10.83
C LYS A 215 -23.53 -0.36 -10.10
N ASN A 216 -23.21 -1.45 -10.79
CA ASN A 216 -22.32 -2.47 -10.25
C ASN A 216 -20.88 -2.01 -10.43
N ASN A 217 -20.08 -2.08 -9.37
CA ASN A 217 -18.68 -1.70 -9.44
C ASN A 217 -17.84 -2.82 -10.06
N TYR A 218 -16.77 -2.46 -10.76
CA TYR A 218 -15.78 -3.42 -11.22
C TYR A 218 -14.82 -3.83 -10.09
N TYR A 219 -14.22 -5.01 -10.23
CA TYR A 219 -13.13 -5.48 -9.39
C TYR A 219 -12.13 -6.28 -10.24
N ILE A 220 -10.91 -6.44 -9.75
CA ILE A 220 -9.89 -7.31 -10.32
C ILE A 220 -9.84 -8.59 -9.50
N SER A 221 -9.80 -9.76 -10.13
CA SER A 221 -9.61 -11.05 -9.44
C SER A 221 -8.15 -11.28 -9.06
N ALA A 222 -7.87 -12.29 -8.23
CA ALA A 222 -6.49 -12.65 -7.88
C ALA A 222 -5.65 -13.07 -9.10
N GLU A 223 -6.29 -13.52 -10.17
CA GLU A 223 -5.66 -13.86 -11.45
C GLU A 223 -5.47 -12.63 -12.36
N GLY A 224 -5.97 -11.47 -11.96
CA GLY A 224 -5.90 -10.22 -12.73
C GLY A 224 -7.06 -10.00 -13.70
N GLU A 225 -8.06 -10.87 -13.70
CA GLU A 225 -9.21 -10.75 -14.61
C GLU A 225 -10.20 -9.68 -14.11
N VAL A 226 -10.80 -8.95 -15.05
CA VAL A 226 -11.82 -7.93 -14.73
C VAL A 226 -13.16 -8.62 -14.47
N GLY A 227 -13.75 -8.35 -13.31
CA GLY A 227 -15.07 -8.86 -12.91
C GLY A 227 -16.02 -7.74 -12.51
N ILE A 228 -17.32 -8.06 -12.50
CA ILE A 228 -18.38 -7.16 -12.03
C ILE A 228 -18.86 -7.64 -10.66
N ASN A 229 -18.93 -6.72 -9.71
CA ASN A 229 -19.50 -6.97 -8.39
C ASN A 229 -21.02 -6.71 -8.41
N ASP A 230 -21.75 -7.70 -8.91
CA ASP A 230 -23.22 -7.73 -8.97
C ASP A 230 -23.90 -7.91 -7.59
N LYS A 231 -23.12 -8.10 -6.53
CA LYS A 231 -23.58 -8.35 -5.16
C LYS A 231 -22.81 -7.50 -4.17
N THR A 232 -23.48 -6.50 -3.59
CA THR A 232 -22.90 -5.57 -2.61
C THR A 232 -22.41 -6.23 -1.32
N THR A 233 -22.75 -7.50 -1.09
CA THR A 233 -22.35 -8.32 0.06
C THR A 233 -21.03 -9.08 -0.11
N LYS A 234 -20.28 -8.85 -1.20
CA LYS A 234 -18.92 -9.40 -1.34
C LYS A 234 -17.88 -8.44 -0.76
N ILE A 235 -16.85 -9.00 -0.14
CA ILE A 235 -15.71 -8.26 0.42
C ILE A 235 -14.50 -8.48 -0.49
N TYR A 236 -13.84 -7.39 -0.87
CA TYR A 236 -12.59 -7.41 -1.62
C TYR A 236 -11.55 -6.47 -1.00
N GLY A 237 -10.33 -6.53 -1.53
CA GLY A 237 -9.24 -5.64 -1.20
C GLY A 237 -9.49 -4.20 -1.61
N LEU A 238 -8.97 -3.28 -0.81
CA LEU A 238 -8.91 -1.86 -1.14
C LEU A 238 -7.45 -1.43 -1.30
N ARG A 239 -7.15 -0.83 -2.45
CA ARG A 239 -5.85 -0.27 -2.78
C ARG A 239 -5.96 1.25 -2.88
N PRO A 240 -5.55 2.00 -1.84
CA PRO A 240 -5.57 3.45 -1.90
C PRO A 240 -4.68 4.01 -3.00
N VAL A 241 -5.18 5.03 -3.66
CA VAL A 241 -4.47 5.85 -4.64
C VAL A 241 -4.30 7.25 -4.06
N ILE A 242 -3.08 7.78 -4.10
CA ILE A 242 -2.72 9.12 -3.62
C ILE A 242 -1.95 9.87 -4.70
N THR A 243 -1.89 11.18 -4.58
CA THR A 243 -1.04 12.03 -5.41
C THR A 243 -0.04 12.79 -4.53
N ILE A 244 1.25 12.54 -4.76
CA ILE A 244 2.34 13.33 -4.18
C ILE A 244 2.53 14.59 -5.02
N ASN A 245 2.62 15.74 -4.38
CA ASN A 245 2.80 17.00 -5.09
C ASN A 245 4.17 17.12 -5.78
N SER A 246 4.24 18.00 -6.77
CA SER A 246 5.44 18.21 -7.59
C SER A 246 6.66 18.77 -6.85
N ASN A 247 6.49 19.25 -5.61
CA ASN A 247 7.57 19.83 -4.80
C ASN A 247 8.27 18.78 -3.92
N ALA A 248 7.81 17.52 -3.91
CA ALA A 248 8.39 16.48 -3.08
C ALA A 248 9.87 16.24 -3.41
N LEU A 249 10.69 16.31 -2.36
CA LEU A 249 12.13 16.08 -2.44
C LEU A 249 12.45 14.60 -2.28
N LEU A 250 13.36 14.10 -3.10
CA LEU A 250 13.92 12.77 -2.93
C LEU A 250 14.93 12.79 -1.79
N ILE A 251 14.72 11.96 -0.77
CA ILE A 251 15.64 11.76 0.35
C ILE A 251 16.61 10.62 0.04
N ASP A 252 16.08 9.47 -0.39
CA ASP A 252 16.87 8.28 -0.73
C ASP A 252 16.06 7.39 -1.69
N GLY A 253 16.70 6.35 -2.22
CA GLY A 253 16.03 5.30 -2.97
C GLY A 253 16.29 5.32 -4.46
N LYS A 254 16.07 4.14 -5.08
CA LYS A 254 16.21 3.94 -6.53
C LYS A 254 14.91 3.55 -7.21
N GLY A 255 13.83 3.44 -6.43
CA GLY A 255 12.52 3.03 -6.90
C GLY A 255 12.34 1.52 -7.03
N THR A 256 13.31 0.69 -6.61
CA THR A 256 13.14 -0.78 -6.62
C THR A 256 12.41 -1.25 -5.36
N LYS A 257 11.84 -2.46 -5.35
CA LYS A 257 11.10 -2.96 -4.19
C LYS A 257 11.93 -2.94 -2.90
N ASP A 258 13.19 -3.39 -3.00
CA ASP A 258 14.14 -3.44 -1.87
C ASP A 258 14.81 -2.09 -1.57
N ASN A 259 14.64 -1.10 -2.45
CA ASN A 259 15.19 0.25 -2.29
C ASN A 259 14.24 1.29 -2.90
N PRO A 260 13.03 1.43 -2.33
CA PRO A 260 11.99 2.29 -2.86
C PRO A 260 12.42 3.76 -2.72
N TYR A 261 11.81 4.65 -3.50
CA TYR A 261 11.99 6.09 -3.25
C TYR A 261 11.45 6.46 -1.88
N ILE A 262 12.17 7.33 -1.17
CA ILE A 262 11.82 7.86 0.15
C ILE A 262 11.74 9.38 0.04
N ILE A 263 10.64 9.95 0.52
CA ILE A 263 10.35 11.40 0.43
C ILE A 263 10.13 12.07 1.78
N GLU A 264 10.06 11.29 2.84
CA GLU A 264 9.93 11.78 4.22
C GLU A 264 10.71 10.85 5.15
N LYS A 265 11.14 11.41 6.28
CA LYS A 265 11.83 10.68 7.35
C LYS A 265 11.78 11.51 8.64
N HIS A 266 11.45 10.86 9.75
CA HIS A 266 11.59 11.46 11.08
C HIS A 266 12.30 10.51 12.06
N ASP A 267 12.69 11.08 13.21
CA ASP A 267 13.39 10.33 14.26
C ASP A 267 12.41 9.47 15.06
N ILE A 268 12.78 8.21 15.27
CA ILE A 268 11.97 7.23 16.01
C ILE A 268 12.60 7.01 17.38
N SER A 269 11.87 7.40 18.44
CA SER A 269 12.34 7.27 19.83
C SER A 269 11.43 6.40 20.69
N THR A 270 10.12 6.47 20.44
CA THR A 270 9.08 5.77 21.18
C THR A 270 8.05 5.17 20.23
N LEU A 271 7.17 4.31 20.75
CA LEU A 271 6.14 3.65 19.93
C LEU A 271 5.21 4.63 19.19
N LYS A 272 4.98 5.84 19.73
CA LYS A 272 4.16 6.87 19.07
C LYS A 272 4.80 7.45 17.80
N ASP A 273 6.12 7.32 17.67
CA ASP A 273 6.89 7.87 16.55
C ASP A 273 6.97 6.86 15.40
N LEU A 274 6.41 5.65 15.52
CA LEU A 274 6.49 4.64 14.46
C LEU A 274 5.60 4.98 13.27
N TYR A 275 5.91 4.38 12.12
CA TYR A 275 5.01 4.37 10.98
C TYR A 275 4.00 3.22 11.07
N ILE A 276 2.86 3.39 10.40
CA ILE A 276 1.96 2.27 10.12
C ILE A 276 2.69 1.24 9.27
N GLY A 277 2.63 -0.03 9.64
CA GLY A 277 3.34 -1.10 8.95
C GLY A 277 4.72 -1.44 9.53
N ASP A 278 5.29 -0.61 10.40
CA ASP A 278 6.54 -0.93 11.10
C ASP A 278 6.40 -2.21 11.92
N ILE A 279 7.50 -2.96 12.02
CA ILE A 279 7.58 -4.20 12.77
C ILE A 279 8.28 -3.96 14.10
N ILE A 280 7.61 -4.31 15.20
CA ILE A 280 8.17 -4.37 16.55
C ILE A 280 8.36 -5.82 16.97
N LYS A 281 9.35 -6.08 17.81
CA LYS A 281 9.57 -7.36 18.46
C LYS A 281 9.08 -7.28 19.90
N LEU A 282 8.22 -8.23 20.29
CA LEU A 282 7.76 -8.41 21.67
C LEU A 282 7.95 -9.89 22.03
N SER A 283 8.78 -10.17 23.03
CA SER A 283 9.29 -11.53 23.30
C SER A 283 9.96 -12.12 22.04
N ASP A 284 9.64 -13.35 21.64
CA ASP A 284 10.15 -13.97 20.41
C ASP A 284 9.24 -13.78 19.18
N GLN A 285 8.30 -12.84 19.23
CA GLN A 285 7.30 -12.64 18.18
C GLN A 285 7.38 -11.23 17.59
N ASN A 286 7.08 -11.15 16.29
CA ASN A 286 7.04 -9.89 15.54
C ASN A 286 5.60 -9.42 15.38
N PHE A 287 5.38 -8.12 15.59
CA PHE A 287 4.09 -7.46 15.48
C PHE A 287 4.18 -6.26 14.56
N LYS A 288 3.19 -6.09 13.69
CA LYS A 288 3.04 -4.96 12.78
C LYS A 288 2.18 -3.88 13.41
N VAL A 289 2.60 -2.61 13.29
CA VAL A 289 1.85 -1.44 13.73
C VAL A 289 0.62 -1.20 12.83
N LEU A 290 -0.55 -1.02 13.45
CA LEU A 290 -1.83 -0.83 12.76
C LEU A 290 -2.45 0.55 12.95
N GLU A 291 -2.28 1.13 14.13
CA GLU A 291 -2.97 2.37 14.52
C GLU A 291 -2.15 3.07 15.60
N LEU A 292 -1.91 4.36 15.42
CA LEU A 292 -1.22 5.21 16.39
C LEU A 292 -2.28 6.08 17.08
N LEU A 293 -2.45 5.93 18.40
CA LEU A 293 -3.26 6.82 19.24
C LEU A 293 -2.35 7.47 20.29
N ASP A 294 -2.78 8.62 20.81
CA ASP A 294 -1.98 9.43 21.74
C ASP A 294 -1.43 8.64 22.94
N ASP A 295 -2.26 7.79 23.56
CA ASP A 295 -1.91 7.02 24.77
C ASP A 295 -1.52 5.56 24.50
N LYS A 296 -1.83 5.04 23.30
CA LYS A 296 -1.63 3.63 22.97
C LYS A 296 -1.53 3.35 21.47
N ILE A 297 -0.82 2.29 21.11
CA ILE A 297 -0.60 1.88 19.72
C ILE A 297 -1.21 0.49 19.51
N LYS A 298 -2.03 0.32 18.48
CA LYS A 298 -2.56 -1.00 18.11
C LYS A 298 -1.55 -1.73 17.24
N VAL A 299 -1.30 -2.99 17.56
CA VAL A 299 -0.42 -3.88 16.80
C VAL A 299 -1.10 -5.21 16.52
N VAL A 300 -0.63 -5.92 15.51
CA VAL A 300 -1.08 -7.28 15.17
C VAL A 300 0.11 -8.18 14.92
N SER A 301 0.00 -9.46 15.29
CA SER A 301 1.05 -10.43 14.95
C SER A 301 1.26 -10.51 13.43
N VAL A 302 2.53 -10.63 13.02
CA VAL A 302 2.90 -10.76 11.59
C VAL A 302 2.35 -12.05 10.98
N ASP A 303 2.23 -13.13 11.75
CA ASP A 303 1.60 -14.40 11.34
C ASP A 303 0.58 -14.85 12.41
N ALA A 304 -0.16 -15.93 12.13
CA ALA A 304 -0.96 -16.63 13.11
C ALA A 304 -0.09 -17.21 14.23
N ILE A 305 -0.70 -17.44 15.40
CA ILE A 305 0.00 -18.02 16.55
C ILE A 305 0.50 -19.43 16.21
N THR A 306 1.76 -19.70 16.53
CA THR A 306 2.39 -21.02 16.35
C THR A 306 2.78 -21.64 17.68
N ASN A 307 2.92 -22.97 17.68
CA ASN A 307 3.61 -23.75 18.71
C ASN A 307 4.72 -24.56 18.02
N GLY A 308 5.94 -24.03 18.03
CA GLY A 308 7.01 -24.51 17.17
C GLY A 308 6.66 -24.25 15.70
N GLU A 309 6.70 -25.29 14.87
CA GLU A 309 6.40 -25.21 13.44
C GLU A 309 4.89 -25.28 13.11
N ASN A 310 4.04 -25.62 14.08
CA ASN A 310 2.61 -25.85 13.84
C ASN A 310 1.78 -24.61 14.17
N LYS A 311 0.87 -24.22 13.28
CA LYS A 311 -0.14 -23.19 13.55
C LYS A 311 -1.16 -23.70 14.56
N ILE A 312 -1.58 -22.82 15.47
CA ILE A 312 -2.57 -23.14 16.49
C ILE A 312 -3.96 -22.83 15.94
N GLU A 313 -4.75 -23.88 15.80
CA GLU A 313 -6.18 -23.74 15.49
C GLU A 313 -7.01 -23.68 16.78
N GLN A 314 -7.96 -22.75 16.81
CA GLN A 314 -8.94 -22.63 17.89
C GLN A 314 -10.35 -22.74 17.34
N GLN A 315 -11.31 -22.99 18.21
CA GLN A 315 -12.72 -22.76 17.92
C GLN A 315 -13.08 -21.34 18.37
N PHE A 316 -13.90 -20.61 17.60
CA PHE A 316 -14.32 -19.26 17.99
C PHE A 316 -15.14 -19.33 19.29
N ASP A 317 -16.26 -20.05 19.24
CA ASP A 317 -17.07 -20.37 20.40
C ASP A 317 -18.03 -21.53 20.16
N LYS A 318 -18.72 -22.01 21.20
CA LYS A 318 -19.70 -23.10 21.10
C LYS A 318 -20.97 -22.72 20.34
N SER A 319 -21.42 -21.47 20.46
CA SER A 319 -22.71 -21.05 19.88
C SER A 319 -22.83 -19.57 19.55
N SER A 320 -21.80 -18.75 19.81
CA SER A 320 -21.87 -17.30 19.60
C SER A 320 -20.69 -16.79 18.78
N ASN A 321 -20.99 -15.98 17.78
CA ASN A 321 -20.04 -15.22 16.97
C ASN A 321 -19.62 -13.91 17.63
N ARG A 322 -20.10 -13.65 18.85
CA ARG A 322 -19.78 -12.45 19.60
C ARG A 322 -18.50 -12.66 20.40
N TYR A 323 -17.50 -11.83 20.12
CA TYR A 323 -16.25 -11.86 20.86
C TYR A 323 -16.43 -11.44 22.33
N SER A 324 -15.72 -12.12 23.23
CA SER A 324 -15.65 -11.77 24.64
C SER A 324 -14.41 -12.40 25.25
N ALA A 325 -13.74 -11.73 26.18
CA ALA A 325 -12.61 -12.30 26.93
C ALA A 325 -12.94 -13.59 27.71
N LYS A 326 -14.23 -13.96 27.80
CA LYS A 326 -14.73 -15.16 28.49
C LYS A 326 -15.27 -16.24 27.55
N ASN A 327 -15.40 -15.98 26.24
CA ASN A 327 -15.80 -17.03 25.30
C ASN A 327 -14.60 -17.94 25.00
N SER A 328 -14.80 -18.99 24.19
CA SER A 328 -13.77 -20.01 23.96
C SER A 328 -12.45 -19.39 23.44
N ILE A 329 -12.51 -18.63 22.35
CA ILE A 329 -11.32 -17.98 21.77
C ILE A 329 -10.74 -16.87 22.65
N GLY A 330 -11.59 -16.07 23.30
CA GLY A 330 -11.15 -14.99 24.17
C GLY A 330 -10.47 -15.47 25.45
N THR A 331 -10.89 -16.62 25.99
CA THR A 331 -10.22 -17.27 27.13
C THR A 331 -8.83 -17.74 26.76
N TYR A 332 -8.66 -18.30 25.55
CA TYR A 332 -7.35 -18.68 25.04
C TYR A 332 -6.45 -17.45 24.86
N LEU A 333 -6.94 -16.41 24.16
CA LEU A 333 -6.20 -15.18 23.87
C LEU A 333 -5.81 -14.42 25.14
N ASN A 334 -6.75 -14.18 26.05
CA ASN A 334 -6.54 -13.36 27.25
C ASN A 334 -6.04 -14.17 28.47
N GLY A 335 -5.92 -15.49 28.33
CA GLY A 335 -5.42 -16.40 29.35
C GLY A 335 -4.09 -17.02 28.95
N THR A 336 -4.13 -18.01 28.06
CA THR A 336 -2.96 -18.80 27.66
C THR A 336 -1.96 -17.97 26.86
N TYR A 337 -2.40 -17.32 25.78
CA TYR A 337 -1.52 -16.57 24.89
C TYR A 337 -1.00 -15.28 25.56
N PHE A 338 -1.84 -14.54 26.26
CA PHE A 338 -1.40 -13.34 27.00
C PHE A 338 -0.28 -13.65 28.01
N LYS A 339 -0.35 -14.79 28.70
CA LYS A 339 0.68 -15.21 29.67
C LYS A 339 1.98 -15.70 29.02
N SER A 340 1.98 -16.05 27.73
CA SER A 340 3.21 -16.43 27.03
C SER A 340 4.01 -15.23 26.51
N LEU A 341 3.49 -14.00 26.62
CA LEU A 341 4.20 -12.78 26.26
C LEU A 341 4.94 -12.24 27.49
N GLU A 342 6.27 -12.36 27.51
CA GLU A 342 7.13 -11.95 28.63
C GLU A 342 7.00 -10.46 28.94
N GLU A 343 6.76 -9.64 27.91
CA GLU A 343 6.64 -8.18 27.99
C GLU A 343 5.18 -7.69 28.05
N SER A 344 4.27 -8.55 28.51
CA SER A 344 2.84 -8.24 28.67
C SER A 344 2.55 -7.01 29.56
N LYS A 345 3.52 -6.51 30.33
CA LYS A 345 3.44 -5.26 31.10
C LYS A 345 3.19 -3.99 30.25
N TYR A 346 3.51 -4.05 28.96
CA TYR A 346 3.27 -2.96 28.01
C TYR A 346 1.88 -3.03 27.38
N ILE A 347 1.20 -4.17 27.46
CA ILE A 347 -0.14 -4.37 26.88
C ILE A 347 -1.19 -3.66 27.74
N VAL A 348 -2.12 -2.97 27.08
CA VAL A 348 -3.17 -2.19 27.72
C VAL A 348 -4.52 -2.84 27.47
N ASN A 349 -5.27 -3.10 28.55
CA ASN A 349 -6.67 -3.50 28.45
C ASN A 349 -7.47 -2.42 27.72
N SER A 350 -8.06 -2.77 26.58
CA SER A 350 -8.67 -1.80 25.67
C SER A 350 -10.04 -2.25 25.19
N PRO A 351 -10.90 -1.29 24.77
CA PRO A 351 -12.13 -1.62 24.08
C PRO A 351 -11.83 -2.21 22.70
N TRP A 352 -12.45 -3.34 22.41
CA TRP A 352 -12.51 -4.00 21.11
C TRP A 352 -13.88 -3.80 20.52
N TYR A 353 -13.94 -3.09 19.41
CA TYR A 353 -15.18 -2.88 18.67
C TYR A 353 -15.57 -4.16 17.93
N ILE A 354 -16.81 -4.59 18.11
CA ILE A 354 -17.32 -5.83 17.53
C ILE A 354 -18.30 -5.45 16.42
N LEU A 355 -17.99 -5.85 15.20
CA LEU A 355 -18.87 -5.67 14.05
C LEU A 355 -19.83 -6.85 13.93
N MET A 356 -21.12 -6.58 13.91
CA MET A 356 -22.17 -7.53 13.53
C MET A 356 -22.87 -6.97 12.29
N PRO A 357 -22.33 -7.22 11.09
CA PRO A 357 -22.88 -6.67 9.87
C PRO A 357 -24.27 -7.25 9.63
N SER A 358 -25.14 -6.47 8.99
CA SER A 358 -26.44 -6.92 8.54
C SER A 358 -26.58 -6.62 7.06
N ILE A 359 -27.43 -7.35 6.33
CA ILE A 359 -27.67 -7.08 4.91
C ILE A 359 -28.15 -5.63 4.68
N SER A 360 -28.81 -5.04 5.67
CA SER A 360 -29.28 -3.64 5.65
C SER A 360 -28.22 -2.60 6.05
N ASP A 361 -27.11 -3.01 6.66
CA ASP A 361 -26.05 -2.12 7.13
C ASP A 361 -24.70 -2.84 7.08
N LEU A 362 -23.94 -2.55 6.03
CA LEU A 362 -22.60 -3.07 5.76
C LEU A 362 -21.51 -2.04 6.01
N ASP A 363 -21.86 -0.84 6.50
CA ASP A 363 -20.88 0.19 6.83
C ASP A 363 -19.99 -0.32 7.96
N TYR A 364 -18.67 -0.26 7.76
CA TYR A 364 -17.70 -0.65 8.77
C TYR A 364 -17.85 0.15 10.06
N ALA A 365 -18.34 1.40 9.98
CA ALA A 365 -18.52 2.28 11.13
C ALA A 365 -19.57 1.76 12.12
N SER A 366 -20.47 0.86 11.69
CA SER A 366 -21.42 0.20 12.59
C SER A 366 -20.73 -0.60 13.71
N LYS A 367 -19.45 -1.00 13.54
CA LYS A 367 -18.64 -1.68 14.57
C LYS A 367 -18.49 -0.85 15.85
N TYR A 368 -18.54 0.48 15.75
CA TYR A 368 -18.34 1.37 16.89
C TYR A 368 -19.54 1.45 17.85
N ASN A 369 -20.68 0.85 17.49
CA ASN A 369 -21.87 0.78 18.33
C ASN A 369 -21.73 -0.21 19.49
N ASP A 370 -20.76 -1.13 19.41
CA ASP A 370 -20.62 -2.21 20.37
C ASP A 370 -19.17 -2.56 20.66
N LYS A 371 -18.86 -2.83 21.92
CA LYS A 371 -17.49 -3.08 22.35
C LYS A 371 -17.39 -4.01 23.55
N VAL A 372 -16.26 -4.70 23.64
CA VAL A 372 -15.86 -5.48 24.81
C VAL A 372 -14.44 -5.11 25.24
N ASN A 373 -14.18 -5.09 26.54
CA ASN A 373 -12.83 -4.84 27.04
C ASN A 373 -12.04 -6.15 27.13
N ALA A 374 -10.84 -6.16 26.55
CA ALA A 374 -9.91 -7.29 26.60
C ALA A 374 -8.47 -6.80 26.41
N ASN A 375 -7.49 -7.58 26.86
CA ASN A 375 -6.07 -7.30 26.61
C ASN A 375 -5.69 -7.64 25.17
N ILE A 376 -6.17 -8.79 24.70
CA ILE A 376 -5.91 -9.32 23.37
C ILE A 376 -7.23 -9.55 22.66
N GLY A 377 -7.27 -9.21 21.38
CA GLY A 377 -8.38 -9.45 20.47
C GLY A 377 -7.87 -9.95 19.12
N MET A 378 -8.67 -9.71 18.09
CA MET A 378 -8.36 -10.03 16.70
C MET A 378 -8.78 -8.86 15.81
N LEU A 379 -8.35 -8.89 14.55
CA LEU A 379 -8.72 -7.86 13.60
C LEU A 379 -10.17 -8.01 13.13
N SER A 380 -10.79 -6.86 12.89
CA SER A 380 -12.07 -6.77 12.17
C SER A 380 -11.80 -6.66 10.67
N ILE A 381 -12.77 -7.05 9.84
CA ILE A 381 -12.84 -6.51 8.47
C ILE A 381 -12.79 -4.97 8.57
N SER A 382 -12.25 -4.28 7.56
CA SER A 382 -11.88 -2.85 7.55
C SER A 382 -10.65 -2.44 8.40
N ASP A 383 -10.07 -3.34 9.21
CA ASP A 383 -8.80 -3.02 9.87
C ASP A 383 -7.66 -3.10 8.84
N LEU A 384 -6.62 -2.27 9.02
CA LEU A 384 -5.43 -2.30 8.18
C LEU A 384 -4.73 -3.65 8.28
N PHE A 385 -4.19 -4.12 7.15
CA PHE A 385 -3.44 -5.36 6.98
C PHE A 385 -4.19 -6.64 7.36
N ILE A 386 -5.53 -6.59 7.45
CA ILE A 386 -6.37 -7.76 7.74
C ILE A 386 -6.10 -8.92 6.78
N GLY A 387 -5.77 -8.63 5.52
CA GLY A 387 -5.51 -9.60 4.45
C GLY A 387 -4.10 -10.21 4.43
N ASP A 388 -3.17 -9.83 5.32
CA ASP A 388 -1.79 -10.35 5.26
C ASP A 388 -1.66 -11.85 5.63
N VAL A 389 -2.64 -12.38 6.38
CA VAL A 389 -2.59 -13.76 6.91
C VAL A 389 -3.91 -14.45 6.58
N TYR A 390 -3.79 -15.68 6.09
CA TYR A 390 -4.91 -16.49 5.62
C TYR A 390 -5.25 -17.63 6.59
N ASN A 391 -6.41 -18.24 6.36
CA ASN A 391 -6.97 -19.31 7.21
C ASN A 391 -7.08 -18.90 8.68
N VAL A 392 -7.66 -17.71 8.94
CA VAL A 392 -7.75 -17.09 10.27
C VAL A 392 -9.16 -16.57 10.56
N PHE A 393 -9.51 -16.55 11.85
CA PHE A 393 -10.70 -15.83 12.31
C PHE A 393 -10.54 -14.31 12.21
N THR A 394 -11.68 -13.64 11.99
CA THR A 394 -11.85 -12.22 12.30
C THR A 394 -12.65 -12.05 13.60
N ILE A 395 -12.66 -10.85 14.17
CA ILE A 395 -13.57 -10.49 15.26
C ILE A 395 -14.99 -10.14 14.76
N THR A 396 -15.16 -10.04 13.44
CA THR A 396 -16.41 -9.64 12.79
C THR A 396 -17.39 -10.82 12.71
N GLY A 397 -18.58 -10.64 13.29
CA GLY A 397 -19.69 -11.58 13.15
C GLY A 397 -20.12 -11.79 11.70
N GLY A 398 -20.67 -12.97 11.39
CA GLY A 398 -21.35 -13.21 10.12
C GLY A 398 -22.76 -12.60 10.09
N MET A 399 -23.26 -12.31 8.88
CA MET A 399 -24.54 -11.63 8.66
C MET A 399 -25.78 -12.49 8.91
N GLU A 400 -25.67 -13.81 8.78
CA GLU A 400 -26.84 -14.70 8.68
C GLU A 400 -27.40 -15.12 10.05
N SER A 401 -26.53 -15.29 11.04
CA SER A 401 -26.91 -15.82 12.34
C SER A 401 -25.81 -15.66 13.37
N SER A 402 -26.20 -15.74 14.65
CA SER A 402 -25.28 -15.63 15.79
C SER A 402 -24.28 -16.78 15.91
N ASN A 403 -24.38 -17.83 15.09
CA ASN A 403 -23.42 -18.94 15.04
C ASN A 403 -22.50 -18.90 13.81
N ILE A 404 -22.56 -17.84 12.99
CA ILE A 404 -21.67 -17.64 11.83
C ILE A 404 -20.68 -16.52 12.14
N ILE A 405 -19.40 -16.75 11.88
CA ILE A 405 -18.30 -15.80 12.04
C ILE A 405 -17.59 -15.61 10.70
N ASN A 406 -17.16 -14.39 10.41
CA ASN A 406 -16.35 -14.16 9.21
C ASN A 406 -14.92 -14.65 9.42
N VAL A 407 -14.41 -15.37 8.44
CA VAL A 407 -13.05 -15.89 8.38
C VAL A 407 -12.41 -15.51 7.05
N ILE A 408 -11.09 -15.47 7.03
CA ILE A 408 -10.31 -15.37 5.80
C ILE A 408 -9.85 -16.79 5.47
N ASN A 409 -10.26 -17.32 4.32
CA ASN A 409 -9.91 -18.67 3.90
C ASN A 409 -8.44 -18.78 3.45
N GLU A 410 -8.00 -19.97 3.04
CA GLU A 410 -6.64 -20.21 2.52
C GLU A 410 -6.32 -19.47 1.22
N GLU A 411 -7.35 -19.05 0.47
CA GLU A 411 -7.24 -18.27 -0.77
C GLU A 411 -7.33 -16.75 -0.53
N GLY A 412 -7.38 -16.30 0.73
CA GLY A 412 -7.50 -14.87 1.08
C GLY A 412 -8.92 -14.28 0.93
N LYS A 413 -9.95 -15.11 0.68
CA LYS A 413 -11.34 -14.67 0.54
C LYS A 413 -12.05 -14.64 1.89
N VAL A 414 -12.85 -13.59 2.11
CA VAL A 414 -13.71 -13.49 3.29
C VAL A 414 -15.03 -14.21 3.07
N PHE A 415 -15.41 -15.07 4.01
CA PHE A 415 -16.72 -15.72 4.00
C PHE A 415 -17.17 -16.06 5.43
N GLY A 416 -18.46 -16.37 5.60
CA GLY A 416 -19.02 -16.79 6.88
C GLY A 416 -18.92 -18.30 7.07
N ASP A 417 -18.45 -18.76 8.23
CA ASP A 417 -18.47 -20.18 8.63
C ASP A 417 -18.96 -20.33 10.09
N LEU A 418 -19.26 -21.55 10.50
CA LEU A 418 -19.73 -21.87 11.84
C LEU A 418 -18.66 -21.53 12.88
N VAL A 419 -19.07 -20.89 13.97
CA VAL A 419 -18.22 -20.60 15.15
C VAL A 419 -17.58 -21.83 15.77
N THR A 420 -18.11 -23.02 15.47
CA THR A 420 -17.62 -24.32 15.94
C THR A 420 -16.48 -24.89 15.11
N LYS A 421 -16.22 -24.36 13.91
CA LYS A 421 -15.10 -24.75 13.08
C LYS A 421 -13.80 -24.24 13.66
N LYS A 422 -12.71 -24.82 13.19
CA LYS A 422 -11.37 -24.50 13.64
C LYS A 422 -10.63 -23.72 12.58
N TYR A 423 -10.00 -22.64 13.00
CA TYR A 423 -9.18 -21.77 12.17
C TYR A 423 -7.99 -21.30 12.99
N ASN A 424 -6.95 -20.81 12.31
CA ASN A 424 -5.82 -20.18 12.99
C ASN A 424 -6.24 -18.86 13.63
N VAL A 425 -5.42 -18.37 14.55
CA VAL A 425 -5.71 -17.13 15.29
C VAL A 425 -4.59 -16.13 15.06
N ARG A 426 -4.95 -14.92 14.62
CA ARG A 426 -4.02 -13.79 14.47
C ARG A 426 -4.31 -12.73 15.54
N PRO A 427 -3.52 -12.66 16.62
CA PRO A 427 -3.80 -11.81 17.76
C PRO A 427 -3.44 -10.36 17.45
N SER A 428 -4.24 -9.46 17.99
CA SER A 428 -3.98 -8.02 18.01
C SER A 428 -4.16 -7.49 19.42
N PHE A 429 -3.42 -6.43 19.77
CA PHE A 429 -3.53 -5.76 21.06
C PHE A 429 -3.00 -4.33 21.02
N TYR A 430 -3.22 -3.60 22.11
CA TYR A 430 -2.74 -2.24 22.30
C TYR A 430 -1.54 -2.22 23.24
N LEU A 431 -0.52 -1.45 22.89
CA LEU A 431 0.66 -1.17 23.70
C LEU A 431 0.63 0.28 24.18
N LYS A 432 1.26 0.59 25.33
CA LYS A 432 1.44 1.99 25.78
C LYS A 432 2.27 2.78 24.76
N SER A 433 1.84 3.98 24.38
CA SER A 433 2.51 4.76 23.32
C SER A 433 3.90 5.30 23.69
N ASN A 434 4.17 5.45 24.97
CA ASN A 434 5.42 6.03 25.48
C ASN A 434 6.55 5.02 25.71
N VAL A 435 6.39 3.76 25.29
CA VAL A 435 7.44 2.75 25.40
C VAL A 435 8.58 3.11 24.45
N SER A 436 9.82 3.07 24.95
CA SER A 436 11.00 3.45 24.18
C SER A 436 11.43 2.36 23.21
N ILE A 437 11.97 2.79 22.08
CA ILE A 437 12.66 1.96 21.10
C ILE A 437 14.16 1.99 21.42
N THR A 438 14.77 0.81 21.58
CA THR A 438 16.18 0.69 21.97
C THR A 438 17.10 0.33 20.81
N SER A 439 16.57 -0.35 19.78
CA SER A 439 17.30 -0.75 18.57
C SER A 439 16.33 -1.22 17.48
N GLY A 440 16.86 -1.48 16.29
CA GLY A 440 16.10 -1.98 15.13
C GLY A 440 15.86 -0.90 14.07
N LYS A 441 15.22 -1.31 12.97
CA LYS A 441 14.88 -0.47 11.81
C LYS A 441 13.41 -0.61 11.37
N GLY A 442 12.58 -1.27 12.17
CA GLY A 442 11.16 -1.47 11.85
C GLY A 442 10.88 -2.48 10.74
N THR A 443 11.87 -3.25 10.29
CA THR A 443 11.68 -4.26 9.24
C THR A 443 11.48 -5.66 9.82
N ILE A 444 11.01 -6.62 9.02
CA ILE A 444 10.92 -8.03 9.47
C ILE A 444 12.30 -8.59 9.88
N ALA A 445 13.36 -8.21 9.16
CA ALA A 445 14.73 -8.66 9.43
C ALA A 445 15.38 -7.95 10.63
N GLU A 446 15.06 -6.67 10.82
CA GLU A 446 15.57 -5.82 11.90
C GLU A 446 14.39 -5.11 12.58
N PRO A 447 13.55 -5.83 13.35
CA PRO A 447 12.37 -5.25 13.99
C PRO A 447 12.80 -4.31 15.13
N TYR A 448 11.94 -3.33 15.46
CA TYR A 448 12.17 -2.46 16.60
C TYR A 448 12.06 -3.22 17.93
N VAL A 449 13.06 -3.05 18.79
CA VAL A 449 13.11 -3.70 20.11
C VAL A 449 12.69 -2.71 21.18
N LEU A 450 11.75 -3.13 22.02
CA LEU A 450 11.22 -2.31 23.11
C LEU A 450 12.13 -2.39 24.33
N GLY A 451 12.23 -1.30 25.08
CA GLY A 451 12.94 -1.31 26.34
C GLY A 451 12.72 -0.07 27.18
N GLU A 452 13.28 -0.07 28.38
CA GLU A 452 13.37 1.12 29.22
C GLU A 452 14.72 1.78 28.92
N ILE A 453 14.72 3.07 28.63
CA ILE A 453 15.98 3.84 28.51
C ILE A 453 16.58 3.87 29.92
N ASN A 454 17.63 3.08 30.15
CA ASN A 454 18.46 3.27 31.32
C ASN A 454 19.20 4.59 31.09
N GLU A 455 18.70 5.68 31.68
CA GLU A 455 19.53 6.85 31.92
C GLU A 455 20.67 6.39 32.84
N GLU A 456 21.82 6.07 32.24
CA GLU A 456 23.06 5.97 32.99
C GLU A 456 23.24 7.33 33.68
N LYS A 457 23.14 7.30 35.01
CA LYS A 457 23.45 8.44 35.87
C LYS A 457 24.89 8.84 35.58
N GLU A 458 25.07 9.96 34.88
CA GLU A 458 26.32 10.71 34.87
C GLU A 458 26.69 11.20 36.28
#